data_AF-A0AAW9KSQ5-F1
#
_entry.id   AF-A0AAW9KSQ5-F1
#
_cell.length_a   1.000
_cell.length_b   1.000
_cell.length_c   1.000
_cell.angle_alpha   90.00
_cell.angle_beta   90.00
_cell.angle_gamma   90.00
#
_symmetry.space_group_name_H-M   'P 1'
#
loop_
_entity.id
_entity.type
_entity.pdbx_description
1 polymer ?
#
loop_
_entity_poly.entity_id
_entity_poly.type
_entity_poly.pdbx_seq_one_letter_code
_entity_poly.pdbx_strand_id
1 'polypeptide(L)'
;MLKIKHHILYKKDFKKLVKNGFDDSVLNKVILTLRKKEPLDPQFQDHALKGKWKPFRECHIKADILLVYLVKDDELILLRLGSHSELF
;
A
#
# COMPACT_ATOMS: atom_id res chain seq x y z
N MET A 1 5.92 9.10 -14.17
CA MET A 1 5.67 8.41 -12.88
C MET A 1 4.19 8.54 -12.56
N LEU A 2 3.56 7.49 -12.04
CA LEU A 2 2.15 7.51 -11.66
C LEU A 2 1.86 8.67 -10.70
N LYS A 3 0.68 9.28 -10.86
CA LYS A 3 0.16 10.27 -9.92
C LYS A 3 -0.38 9.57 -8.68
N ILE A 4 0.00 10.02 -7.49
CA ILE A 4 -0.50 9.39 -6.25
C ILE A 4 -1.91 9.90 -5.96
N LYS A 5 -2.82 8.99 -5.65
CA LYS A 5 -4.10 9.30 -5.00
C LYS A 5 -4.19 8.57 -3.67
N HIS A 6 -4.52 9.33 -2.64
CA HIS A 6 -4.75 8.80 -1.30
C HIS A 6 -6.25 8.66 -1.06
N HIS A 7 -6.71 7.42 -0.86
CA HIS A 7 -8.07 7.19 -0.39
C HIS A 7 -8.25 7.71 1.04
N ILE A 8 -9.49 8.04 1.42
CA ILE A 8 -9.79 8.60 2.75
C ILE A 8 -9.39 7.61 3.85
N LEU A 9 -9.58 6.32 3.63
CA LEU A 9 -9.21 5.27 4.58
C LEU A 9 -7.69 5.19 4.77
N TYR A 10 -6.92 5.15 3.69
CA TYR A 10 -5.45 5.24 3.75
C TYR A 10 -4.97 6.44 4.58
N LYS A 11 -5.56 7.63 4.40
CA LYS A 11 -5.18 8.81 5.19
C LYS A 11 -5.43 8.62 6.70
N LYS A 12 -6.51 7.95 7.07
CA LYS A 12 -6.83 7.65 8.48
C LYS A 12 -5.87 6.61 9.04
N ASP A 13 -5.67 5.53 8.31
CA ASP A 13 -4.76 4.44 8.59
C ASP A 13 -3.32 4.93 8.82
N PHE A 14 -2.79 5.71 7.88
CA PHE A 14 -1.45 6.29 7.95
C PHE A 14 -1.28 7.18 9.19
N LYS A 15 -2.24 8.06 9.47
CA LYS A 15 -2.22 8.91 10.67
C LYS A 15 -2.21 8.09 11.96
N LYS A 16 -2.99 7.01 12.03
CA LYS A 16 -3.02 6.09 13.18
C LYS A 16 -1.65 5.45 13.39
N LEU A 17 -1.04 4.93 12.32
CA LEU A 17 0.27 4.28 12.41
C LEU A 17 1.38 5.25 12.81
N VAL A 18 1.45 6.43 12.19
CA VAL A 18 2.44 7.46 12.54
C VAL A 18 2.30 7.89 14.01
N LYS A 19 1.07 8.05 14.50
CA LYS A 19 0.81 8.35 15.92
C LYS A 19 1.36 7.26 16.86
N ASN A 20 1.43 6.02 16.39
CA ASN A 20 1.96 4.87 17.13
C ASN A 20 3.46 4.60 16.86
N GLY A 21 4.20 5.56 16.31
CA GLY A 21 5.64 5.45 16.09
C GLY A 21 6.04 4.68 14.83
N PHE A 22 5.15 4.56 13.86
CA PHE A 22 5.48 3.94 12.57
C PHE A 22 6.47 4.81 11.77
N ASP A 23 7.69 4.27 11.56
CA ASP A 23 8.64 4.77 10.55
C ASP A 23 8.17 4.39 9.13
N ASP A 24 7.95 5.41 8.30
CA ASP A 24 7.43 5.32 6.93
C ASP A 24 8.53 5.25 5.85
N SER A 25 9.80 5.17 6.23
CA SER A 25 10.93 5.11 5.29
C SER A 25 10.80 3.98 4.26
N VAL A 26 10.39 2.79 4.70
CA VAL A 26 10.16 1.63 3.81
C VAL A 26 8.93 1.85 2.93
N LEU A 27 7.85 2.40 3.50
CA LEU A 27 6.63 2.72 2.77
C LEU A 27 6.92 3.71 1.62
N ASN A 28 7.69 4.76 1.88
CA ASN A 28 8.05 5.77 0.89
C ASN A 28 8.89 5.18 -0.25
N LYS A 29 9.81 4.25 0.05
CA LYS A 29 10.57 3.50 -0.97
C LYS A 29 9.65 2.65 -1.84
N VAL A 30 8.76 1.87 -1.23
CA VAL A 30 7.78 1.03 -1.95
C VAL A 30 6.88 1.87 -2.86
N ILE A 31 6.31 2.97 -2.34
CA ILE A 31 5.48 3.89 -3.12
C ILE A 31 6.28 4.46 -4.30
N LEU A 32 7.54 4.85 -4.11
CA LEU A 32 8.38 5.39 -5.18
C LEU A 32 8.60 4.37 -6.31
N THR A 33 8.91 3.12 -5.96
CA THR A 33 9.07 2.02 -6.93
C THR A 33 7.78 1.76 -7.70
N LEU A 34 6.65 1.64 -6.98
CA LEU A 34 5.34 1.47 -7.61
C LEU A 34 5.00 2.63 -8.56
N ARG A 35 5.32 3.88 -8.20
CA ARG A 35 5.10 5.05 -9.06
C ARG A 35 5.91 5.01 -10.35
N LYS A 36 7.06 4.34 -10.36
CA LYS A 36 7.88 4.16 -11.55
C LYS A 36 7.39 3.00 -12.44
N LYS A 37 6.35 2.27 -12.01
CA LYS A 37 5.89 1.02 -12.63
C LYS A 37 6.99 -0.06 -12.63
N GLU A 38 7.90 0.02 -11.66
CA GLU A 38 8.94 -0.98 -11.43
C GLU A 38 8.39 -2.10 -10.54
N PRO A 39 8.83 -3.36 -10.74
CA PRO A 39 8.45 -4.45 -9.86
C PRO A 39 9.03 -4.24 -8.46
N LEU A 40 8.27 -4.65 -7.44
CA LEU A 40 8.77 -4.70 -6.07
C LEU A 40 9.65 -5.93 -5.86
N ASP A 41 10.65 -5.80 -4.98
CA ASP A 41 11.43 -6.96 -4.54
C ASP A 41 10.54 -8.05 -3.95
N PRO A 42 10.87 -9.35 -4.14
CA PRO A 42 10.07 -10.47 -3.64
C PRO A 42 9.76 -10.43 -2.14
N GLN A 43 10.62 -9.79 -1.34
CA GLN A 43 10.43 -9.62 0.11
C GLN A 43 9.14 -8.87 0.48
N PHE A 44 8.64 -8.01 -0.41
CA PHE A 44 7.40 -7.26 -0.21
C PHE A 44 6.15 -8.08 -0.56
N GLN A 45 6.31 -9.32 -1.05
CA GLN A 45 5.24 -10.27 -1.31
C GLN A 45 4.07 -9.66 -2.12
N ASP A 46 4.39 -8.84 -3.11
CA ASP A 46 3.40 -8.12 -3.90
C ASP A 46 2.52 -9.08 -4.72
N HIS A 47 1.20 -9.05 -4.51
CA HIS A 47 0.29 -9.92 -5.22
C HIS A 47 -1.11 -9.33 -5.39
N ALA A 48 -1.85 -9.87 -6.36
CA ALA A 48 -3.24 -9.47 -6.60
C ALA A 48 -4.18 -10.10 -5.55
N LEU A 49 -5.06 -9.28 -4.99
CA LEU A 49 -6.09 -9.76 -4.07
C LEU A 49 -7.21 -10.48 -4.83
N LYS A 50 -7.93 -11.34 -4.12
CA LYS A 50 -8.99 -12.20 -4.66
C LYS A 50 -10.39 -11.81 -4.14
N GLY A 51 -11.44 -12.33 -4.76
CA GLY A 51 -12.82 -12.10 -4.35
C GLY A 51 -13.25 -10.64 -4.42
N LYS A 52 -13.88 -10.14 -3.34
CA LYS A 52 -14.37 -8.75 -3.20
C LYS A 52 -13.29 -7.67 -3.33
N TRP A 53 -12.02 -8.08 -3.20
CA TRP A 53 -10.88 -7.19 -3.27
C TRP A 53 -10.30 -7.05 -4.67
N LYS A 54 -10.84 -7.71 -5.70
CA LYS A 54 -10.49 -7.35 -7.08
C LYS A 54 -11.00 -5.93 -7.38
N PRO A 55 -10.21 -5.08 -8.09
CA PRO A 55 -8.93 -5.36 -8.76
C PRO A 55 -7.68 -4.96 -7.95
N PHE A 56 -7.76 -4.84 -6.62
CA PHE A 56 -6.66 -4.35 -5.78
C PHE A 56 -5.51 -5.36 -5.65
N ARG A 57 -4.34 -4.83 -5.30
CA ARG A 57 -3.12 -5.56 -4.93
C ARG A 57 -2.76 -5.27 -3.49
N GLU A 58 -2.01 -6.17 -2.86
CA GLU A 58 -1.37 -5.90 -1.58
C GLU A 58 0.12 -6.22 -1.62
N CYS A 59 0.88 -5.54 -0.75
CA CYS A 59 2.27 -5.83 -0.46
C CYS A 59 2.57 -5.58 1.02
N HIS A 60 3.54 -6.30 1.56
CA HIS A 60 4.03 -6.15 2.92
C HIS A 60 5.00 -4.97 2.99
N ILE A 61 4.79 -4.05 3.93
CA ILE A 61 5.72 -2.96 4.26
C ILE A 61 6.57 -3.35 5.48
N LYS A 62 5.96 -4.07 6.42
CA LYS A 62 6.59 -4.76 7.56
C LYS A 62 5.92 -6.12 7.74
N ALA A 63 6.39 -6.92 8.70
CA ALA A 63 5.85 -8.26 8.97
C ALA A 63 4.31 -8.29 9.04
N ASP A 64 3.70 -7.34 9.77
CA ASP A 64 2.25 -7.20 9.92
C ASP A 64 1.76 -5.80 9.54
N ILE A 65 2.36 -5.16 8.53
CA ILE A 65 1.84 -3.90 7.96
C ILE A 65 1.76 -4.07 6.46
N LEU A 66 0.55 -4.05 5.93
CA LEU A 66 0.23 -4.25 4.52
C LEU A 66 -0.22 -2.95 3.88
N LEU A 67 0.21 -2.70 2.65
CA LEU A 67 -0.32 -1.64 1.80
C LEU A 67 -1.24 -2.27 0.76
N VAL A 68 -2.52 -1.85 0.75
CA VAL A 68 -3.47 -2.20 -0.31
C VAL A 68 -3.55 -1.04 -1.30
N TYR A 69 -3.32 -1.34 -2.58
CA TYR A 69 -3.22 -0.33 -3.63
C TYR A 69 -3.82 -0.81 -4.97
N LEU A 70 -4.01 0.14 -5.88
CA LEU A 70 -4.43 -0.09 -7.26
C LEU A 70 -3.65 0.82 -8.19
N VAL A 71 -3.17 0.28 -9.32
CA VAL A 71 -2.66 1.08 -10.44
C VAL A 71 -3.73 1.13 -11.52
N LYS A 72 -4.22 2.32 -11.84
CA LYS A 72 -5.26 2.54 -12.85
C LYS A 72 -5.16 3.96 -13.42
N ASP A 73 -5.39 4.12 -14.72
CA ASP A 73 -5.49 5.44 -15.39
C ASP A 73 -4.30 6.37 -15.12
N ASP A 74 -3.08 5.83 -15.13
CA ASP A 74 -1.81 6.51 -14.78
C ASP A 74 -1.74 7.05 -13.32
N GLU A 75 -2.58 6.50 -12.44
CA GLU A 75 -2.59 6.79 -11.01
C GLU A 75 -2.21 5.57 -10.18
N LEU A 76 -1.49 5.82 -9.09
CA LEU A 76 -1.27 4.89 -7.99
C LEU A 76 -2.22 5.28 -6.85
N ILE A 77 -3.26 4.50 -6.67
CA ILE A 77 -4.30 4.70 -5.66
C ILE A 77 -3.93 3.89 -4.42
N LEU A 78 -3.62 4.57 -3.32
CA LEU A 78 -3.35 3.96 -2.02
C LEU A 78 -4.67 3.86 -1.25
N LEU A 79 -5.17 2.64 -1.02
CA LEU A 79 -6.51 2.39 -0.49
C LEU A 79 -6.53 2.25 1.04
N ARG A 80 -5.67 1.38 1.58
CA ARG A 80 -5.57 1.03 3.00
C ARG A 80 -4.12 0.79 3.41
N LEU A 81 -3.82 0.94 4.69
CA LEU A 81 -2.54 0.60 5.30
C LEU A 81 -2.80 0.04 6.71
N GLY A 82 -2.26 -1.12 7.07
CA GLY A 82 -2.53 -1.68 8.41
C GLY A 82 -2.18 -3.14 8.54
N SER A 83 -2.47 -3.74 9.70
CA SER A 83 -2.28 -5.18 9.92
C SER A 83 -3.26 -6.02 9.11
N HIS A 84 -2.95 -7.30 8.94
CA HIS A 84 -3.87 -8.20 8.23
C HIS A 84 -5.28 -8.19 8.86
N SER A 85 -5.36 -8.21 10.20
CA SER A 85 -6.61 -8.18 10.98
C SER A 85 -7.39 -6.87 10.90
N GLU A 86 -6.74 -5.75 10.57
CA GLU A 86 -7.42 -4.45 10.39
C GLU A 86 -8.00 -4.28 8.98
N LEU A 87 -7.46 -5.04 8.02
CA LEU A 87 -7.78 -4.92 6.61
C LEU A 87 -8.81 -5.96 6.15
N PHE A 88 -8.78 -7.17 6.73
CA PHE A 88 -9.57 -8.33 6.30
C PHE A 88 -10.32 -8.97 7.46
#